data_AF-A0A349YGS7-F1
#
_entry.id   AF-A0A349YGS7-F1
#
_cell.length_a   1.000
_cell.length_b   1.000
_cell.length_c   1.000
_cell.angle_alpha   90.00
_cell.angle_beta   90.00
_cell.angle_gamma   90.00
#
_symmetry.space_group_name_H-M   'P 1'
#
loop_
_entity.id
_entity.type
_entity.pdbx_description
1 polymer ?
#
loop_
_entity_poly.entity_id
_entity_poly.type
_entity_poly.pdbx_seq_one_letter_code
_entity_poly.pdbx_strand_id
1 'polypeptide(L)'
;MPTGDNQTKRLTIEYVKQEIARINPKAVVLSTKYINNRLPLDIVCSDCGKVFQKSWDTIHVRKTCKCRSCARKDGWAQERREQGFQENFKQEFLKCGFIVLEELMNVRDKYLCEDNEGYLGYISLTNVKLGKHFGIFSPVFNKENLLYNINRFFFNNNVGSKALNYEFRKPSCSSKICCQCECGNIFYGNLGDITTQNKWRCEQCSLIKSSLEYKVEKILEELGADFVCQKRFDNCRSDITNYLLPFDFYVEKYNICIEVDGEQHFKISKFGNESDEEALKNHERRVHYDNIKTNFCKQQNIHLLRIDYKQFRKSDQYKKTVENFIRPFLRSGQE
;
A
#
# COMPACT_ATOMS: atom_id res chain seq x y z
N MET A 1 -75.22 38.98 28.74
CA MET A 1 -74.41 37.85 28.26
C MET A 1 -74.35 37.94 26.74
N PRO A 2 -73.19 38.26 26.13
CA PRO A 2 -73.08 38.31 24.68
C PRO A 2 -72.96 36.89 24.13
N THR A 3 -73.94 36.48 23.33
CA THR A 3 -73.87 35.30 22.45
C THR A 3 -72.84 35.59 21.37
N GLY A 4 -71.62 35.10 21.56
CA GLY A 4 -70.57 35.14 20.54
C GLY A 4 -70.89 34.17 19.42
N ASP A 5 -71.41 34.69 18.31
CA ASP A 5 -71.55 33.99 17.05
C ASP A 5 -70.15 33.77 16.44
N ASN A 6 -69.46 32.70 16.85
CA ASN A 6 -68.16 32.33 16.31
C ASN A 6 -68.36 31.41 15.10
N GLN A 7 -68.83 31.99 14.00
CA GLN A 7 -68.87 31.32 12.69
C GLN A 7 -67.43 31.04 12.24
N THR A 8 -66.94 29.84 12.53
CA THR A 8 -65.73 29.30 11.92
C THR A 8 -65.96 29.20 10.40
N LYS A 9 -65.47 30.18 9.64
CA LYS A 9 -65.52 30.18 8.18
C LYS A 9 -64.94 28.85 7.68
N ARG A 10 -65.79 28.01 7.07
CA ARG A 10 -65.35 26.79 6.40
C ARG A 10 -64.43 27.17 5.26
N LEU A 11 -63.21 26.62 5.26
CA LEU A 11 -62.25 26.83 4.18
C LEU A 11 -62.84 26.29 2.87
N THR A 12 -62.78 27.09 1.81
CA THR A 12 -63.19 26.67 0.46
C THR A 12 -62.01 26.03 -0.28
N ILE A 13 -62.30 25.24 -1.31
CA ILE A 13 -61.25 24.63 -2.14
C ILE A 13 -60.43 25.72 -2.87
N GLU A 14 -61.06 26.83 -3.24
CA GLU A 14 -60.42 27.99 -3.86
C GLU A 14 -59.40 28.63 -2.93
N TYR A 15 -59.76 28.82 -1.66
CA TYR A 15 -58.84 29.35 -0.64
C TYR A 15 -57.63 28.43 -0.46
N VAL A 16 -57.86 27.12 -0.35
CA VAL A 16 -56.79 26.11 -0.20
C VAL A 16 -55.86 26.12 -1.43
N LYS A 17 -56.41 26.25 -2.64
CA LYS A 17 -55.62 26.36 -3.88
C LYS A 17 -54.73 27.60 -3.89
N GLN A 18 -55.25 28.76 -3.48
CA GLN A 18 -54.47 30.00 -3.39
C GLN A 18 -53.31 29.88 -2.39
N GLU A 19 -53.56 29.31 -1.21
CA GLU A 19 -52.52 29.13 -0.20
C GLU A 19 -51.46 28.11 -0.62
N ILE A 20 -51.85 27.02 -1.28
CA ILE A 20 -50.89 26.05 -1.86
C ILE A 20 -50.01 26.73 -2.91
N ALA A 21 -50.58 27.57 -3.76
CA ALA A 21 -49.83 28.35 -4.76
C ALA A 21 -48.86 29.36 -4.11
N ARG A 22 -49.18 29.90 -2.93
CA ARG A 22 -48.24 30.73 -2.15
C ARG A 22 -47.05 29.92 -1.61
N ILE A 23 -47.30 28.69 -1.15
CA ILE A 23 -46.24 27.80 -0.62
C ILE A 23 -45.35 27.29 -1.76
N ASN A 24 -45.94 26.91 -2.88
CA ASN A 24 -45.21 26.48 -4.07
C ASN A 24 -45.99 26.91 -5.32
N PRO A 25 -45.54 27.98 -6.01
CA PRO A 25 -46.22 28.50 -7.21
C PRO A 25 -46.37 27.50 -8.36
N LYS A 26 -45.57 26.42 -8.35
CA LYS A 26 -45.57 25.38 -9.38
C LYS A 26 -46.41 24.16 -9.00
N ALA A 27 -47.01 24.12 -7.81
CA ALA A 27 -47.85 23.01 -7.38
C ALA A 27 -49.27 23.16 -7.94
N VAL A 28 -49.80 22.10 -8.57
CA VAL A 28 -51.15 22.09 -9.15
C VAL A 28 -52.04 21.15 -8.34
N VAL A 29 -53.17 21.66 -7.84
CA VAL A 29 -54.15 20.89 -7.07
C VAL A 29 -55.28 20.42 -8.00
N LEU A 30 -55.47 19.11 -8.12
CA LEU A 30 -56.48 18.50 -8.98
C LEU A 30 -57.85 18.34 -8.31
N SER A 31 -57.89 18.28 -6.97
CA SER A 31 -59.15 18.13 -6.25
C SER A 31 -60.11 19.29 -6.52
N THR A 32 -61.37 18.95 -6.80
CA THR A 32 -62.46 19.89 -7.11
C THR A 32 -63.29 20.26 -5.89
N LYS A 33 -63.16 19.52 -4.79
CA LYS A 33 -63.87 19.76 -3.52
C LYS A 33 -62.90 19.65 -2.35
N TYR A 34 -63.11 20.49 -1.34
CA TYR A 34 -62.43 20.43 -0.06
C TYR A 34 -63.45 20.07 1.01
N ILE A 35 -63.17 19.02 1.79
CA ILE A 35 -64.08 18.52 2.84
C ILE A 35 -63.59 18.94 4.22
N ASN A 36 -62.33 18.62 4.56
CA ASN A 36 -61.68 19.02 5.81
C ASN A 36 -60.15 18.98 5.67
N ASN A 37 -59.42 19.38 6.72
CA ASN A 37 -57.97 19.51 6.69
C ASN A 37 -57.19 18.19 6.76
N ARG A 38 -57.84 17.09 7.17
CA ARG A 38 -57.23 15.76 7.30
C ARG A 38 -57.41 14.91 6.05
N LEU A 39 -58.49 15.12 5.31
CA LEU A 39 -58.72 14.39 4.07
C LEU A 39 -57.70 14.79 3.00
N PRO A 40 -57.11 13.81 2.28
CA PRO A 40 -56.10 14.10 1.27
C PRO A 40 -56.65 14.87 0.08
N LEU A 41 -55.80 15.73 -0.49
CA LEU A 41 -55.98 16.38 -1.76
C LEU A 41 -55.05 15.73 -2.79
N ASP A 42 -55.50 15.62 -4.03
CA ASP A 42 -54.70 15.18 -5.16
C ASP A 42 -53.91 16.37 -5.72
N ILE A 43 -52.59 16.27 -5.70
CA ILE A 43 -51.66 17.34 -6.06
C ILE A 43 -50.62 16.80 -7.04
N VAL A 44 -50.26 17.59 -8.04
CA VAL A 44 -49.14 17.33 -8.95
C VAL A 44 -47.85 17.83 -8.31
N CYS A 45 -46.87 16.95 -8.15
CA CYS A 45 -45.55 17.32 -7.64
C CYS A 45 -44.82 18.20 -8.65
N SER A 46 -44.36 19.38 -8.23
CA SER A 46 -43.62 20.33 -9.07
C SER A 46 -42.32 19.75 -9.64
N ASP A 47 -41.72 18.79 -8.94
CA ASP A 47 -40.37 18.29 -9.25
C ASP A 47 -40.37 17.07 -10.16
N CYS A 48 -41.46 16.30 -10.19
CA CYS A 48 -41.52 15.06 -10.97
C CYS A 48 -42.82 14.85 -11.75
N GLY A 49 -43.78 15.78 -11.69
CA GLY A 49 -45.05 15.72 -12.42
C GLY A 49 -46.02 14.64 -11.96
N LYS A 50 -45.66 13.82 -10.97
CA LYS A 50 -46.54 12.75 -10.47
C LYS A 50 -47.66 13.31 -9.60
N VAL A 51 -48.86 12.76 -9.77
CA VAL A 51 -49.99 12.99 -8.86
C VAL A 51 -49.75 12.23 -7.57
N PHE A 52 -49.95 12.89 -6.45
CA PHE A 52 -49.85 12.29 -5.12
C PHE A 52 -50.88 12.91 -4.18
N GLN A 53 -51.22 12.15 -3.14
CA GLN A 53 -52.19 12.55 -2.14
C GLN A 53 -51.51 13.16 -0.91
N LYS A 54 -52.01 14.30 -0.45
CA LYS A 54 -51.54 14.94 0.79
C LYS A 54 -52.62 15.81 1.43
N SER A 55 -52.74 15.74 2.75
CA SER A 55 -53.72 16.53 3.49
C SER A 55 -53.30 17.99 3.60
N TRP A 56 -54.28 18.89 3.67
CA TRP A 56 -54.05 20.32 3.87
C TRP A 56 -53.28 20.61 5.16
N ASP A 57 -53.60 19.90 6.25
CA ASP A 57 -52.91 20.04 7.53
C ASP A 57 -51.41 19.80 7.41
N THR A 58 -51.01 18.72 6.72
CA THR A 58 -49.60 18.39 6.50
C THR A 58 -48.89 19.45 5.66
N ILE A 59 -49.56 19.96 4.62
CA ILE A 59 -49.00 21.00 3.74
C ILE A 59 -48.85 22.30 4.49
N HIS A 60 -49.86 22.68 5.29
CA HIS A 60 -49.89 23.93 6.02
C HIS A 60 -48.85 23.97 7.14
N VAL A 61 -48.65 22.86 7.86
CA VAL A 61 -47.64 22.75 8.93
C VAL A 61 -46.22 22.66 8.36
N ARG A 62 -45.98 21.75 7.41
CA ARG A 62 -44.63 21.49 6.90
C ARG A 62 -44.20 22.44 5.77
N LYS A 63 -45.10 23.31 5.30
CA LYS A 63 -44.90 24.24 4.18
C LYS A 63 -44.25 23.58 2.96
N THR A 64 -44.68 22.36 2.63
CA THR A 64 -44.12 21.60 1.49
C THR A 64 -45.18 20.87 0.68
N CYS A 65 -45.12 21.08 -0.63
CA CYS A 65 -45.99 20.46 -1.64
C CYS A 65 -45.25 19.41 -2.48
N LYS A 66 -44.17 18.81 -1.94
CA LYS A 66 -43.42 17.74 -2.61
C LYS A 66 -44.00 16.37 -2.29
N CYS A 67 -43.94 15.47 -3.27
CA CYS A 67 -44.23 14.06 -3.06
C CYS A 67 -43.13 13.40 -2.21
N ARG A 68 -43.44 12.25 -1.59
CA ARG A 68 -42.51 11.54 -0.69
C ARG A 68 -41.17 11.20 -1.33
N SER A 69 -41.15 10.83 -2.61
CA SER A 69 -39.93 10.47 -3.31
C SER A 69 -39.03 11.69 -3.56
N CYS A 70 -39.59 12.83 -3.98
CA CYS A 70 -38.83 14.07 -4.18
C CYS A 70 -38.33 14.64 -2.85
N ALA A 71 -39.17 14.69 -1.82
CA ALA A 71 -38.75 15.13 -0.49
C ALA A 71 -37.60 14.28 0.10
N ARG A 72 -37.61 12.97 -0.15
CA ARG A 72 -36.53 12.07 0.27
C ARG A 72 -35.22 12.31 -0.50
N LYS A 73 -35.29 12.65 -1.79
CA LYS A 73 -34.11 13.00 -2.59
C LYS A 73 -33.42 14.25 -2.07
N ASP A 74 -34.18 15.27 -1.66
CA ASP A 74 -33.64 16.51 -1.13
C ASP A 74 -32.92 16.31 0.21
N GLY A 75 -33.51 15.52 1.13
CA GLY A 75 -32.88 15.22 2.42
C GLY A 75 -31.51 14.55 2.27
N TRP A 76 -31.39 13.59 1.35
CA TRP A 76 -30.10 12.94 1.05
C TRP A 76 -29.08 13.89 0.42
N ALA A 77 -29.50 14.95 -0.27
CA ALA A 77 -28.58 15.92 -0.86
C ALA A 77 -28.03 16.92 0.18
N GLN A 78 -28.80 17.27 1.21
CA GLN A 78 -28.33 18.14 2.30
C GLN A 78 -27.37 17.43 3.27
N GLU A 79 -27.66 16.19 3.67
CA GLU A 79 -26.77 15.43 4.58
C GLU A 79 -25.38 15.14 3.98
N ARG A 80 -25.24 15.09 2.65
CA ARG A 80 -23.96 14.80 1.96
C ARG A 80 -23.01 16.00 1.87
N ARG A 81 -23.43 17.21 2.26
CA ARG A 81 -22.64 18.45 2.09
C ARG A 81 -22.00 18.99 3.38
N GLU A 82 -22.20 18.36 4.53
CA GLU A 82 -21.57 18.82 5.77
C GLU A 82 -20.05 18.58 5.74
N GLN A 83 -19.26 19.63 5.99
CA GLN A 83 -17.80 19.55 6.09
C GLN A 83 -17.32 18.51 7.13
N GLY A 84 -18.12 18.25 8.18
CA GLY A 84 -17.81 17.22 9.18
C GLY A 84 -17.87 15.78 8.66
N PHE A 85 -18.60 15.50 7.57
CA PHE A 85 -18.66 14.17 6.98
C PHE A 85 -17.33 13.77 6.34
N GLN A 86 -16.70 14.66 5.58
CA GLN A 86 -15.43 14.37 4.89
C GLN A 86 -14.29 14.17 5.89
N GLU A 87 -14.21 15.01 6.92
CA GLU A 87 -13.16 14.92 7.92
C GLU A 87 -13.27 13.60 8.70
N ASN A 88 -14.46 13.30 9.23
CA ASN A 88 -14.70 12.02 9.93
C ASN A 88 -14.36 10.82 9.04
N PHE A 89 -14.68 10.88 7.75
CA PHE A 89 -14.41 9.79 6.82
C PHE A 89 -12.90 9.60 6.57
N LYS A 90 -12.14 10.69 6.36
CA LYS A 90 -10.67 10.64 6.25
C LYS A 90 -10.04 10.07 7.52
N GLN A 91 -10.52 10.49 8.68
CA GLN A 91 -10.04 9.97 9.98
C GLN A 91 -10.26 8.46 10.11
N GLU A 92 -11.35 7.92 9.57
CA GLU A 92 -11.60 6.47 9.60
C GLU A 92 -10.62 5.68 8.72
N PHE A 93 -10.20 6.21 7.57
CA PHE A 93 -9.11 5.60 6.79
C PHE A 93 -7.78 5.69 7.53
N LEU A 94 -7.48 6.85 8.12
CA LEU A 94 -6.22 7.10 8.81
C LEU A 94 -6.04 6.16 10.01
N LYS A 95 -7.10 5.94 10.80
CA LYS A 95 -7.11 4.96 11.90
C LYS A 95 -6.76 3.54 11.45
N CYS A 96 -7.05 3.20 10.20
CA CYS A 96 -6.75 1.90 9.62
C CYS A 96 -5.44 1.88 8.81
N GLY A 97 -4.63 2.96 8.85
CA GLY A 97 -3.34 3.02 8.18
C GLY A 97 -3.42 3.38 6.69
N PHE A 98 -4.43 4.15 6.30
CA PHE A 98 -4.59 4.64 4.93
C PHE A 98 -4.78 6.15 4.87
N ILE A 99 -4.13 6.79 3.91
CA ILE A 99 -4.28 8.21 3.61
C ILE A 99 -5.05 8.33 2.31
N VAL A 100 -6.21 9.00 2.34
CA VAL A 100 -7.02 9.22 1.13
C VAL A 100 -6.47 10.40 0.33
N LEU A 101 -6.22 10.20 -0.97
CA LEU A 101 -5.59 11.19 -1.85
C LEU A 101 -6.57 11.98 -2.73
N GLU A 102 -7.85 11.65 -2.70
CA GLU A 102 -8.88 12.29 -3.53
C GLU A 102 -10.10 12.76 -2.72
N GLU A 103 -10.99 13.51 -3.37
CA GLU A 103 -12.19 14.06 -2.74
C GLU A 103 -13.26 12.97 -2.50
N LEU A 104 -13.81 12.96 -1.29
CA LEU A 104 -14.78 11.98 -0.84
C LEU A 104 -16.20 12.42 -1.18
N MET A 105 -16.89 11.63 -2.02
CA MET A 105 -18.26 11.92 -2.45
C MET A 105 -19.31 10.96 -1.83
N ASN A 106 -18.95 9.70 -1.61
CA ASN A 106 -19.85 8.63 -1.18
C ASN A 106 -19.14 7.54 -0.34
N VAL A 107 -19.79 7.05 0.71
CA VAL A 107 -19.22 6.03 1.61
C VAL A 107 -18.85 4.71 0.90
N ARG A 108 -19.60 4.36 -0.15
CA ARG A 108 -19.49 3.05 -0.82
C ARG A 108 -18.45 2.99 -1.92
N ASP A 109 -17.99 4.15 -2.37
CA ASP A 109 -17.06 4.22 -3.48
C ASP A 109 -15.66 3.77 -3.01
N LYS A 110 -14.85 3.35 -3.98
CA LYS A 110 -13.44 3.06 -3.73
C LYS A 110 -12.68 4.35 -3.95
N TYR A 111 -11.73 4.61 -3.06
CA TYR A 111 -10.90 5.79 -3.13
C TYR A 111 -9.44 5.43 -3.33
N LEU A 112 -8.72 6.26 -4.07
CA LEU A 112 -7.28 6.21 -4.16
C LEU A 112 -6.69 6.52 -2.78
N CYS A 113 -6.02 5.53 -2.22
CA CYS A 113 -5.38 5.63 -0.92
C CYS A 113 -3.91 5.26 -1.00
N GLU A 114 -3.11 5.87 -0.13
CA GLU A 114 -1.75 5.48 0.21
C GLU A 114 -1.79 4.66 1.50
N ASP A 115 -1.12 3.49 1.53
CA ASP A 115 -0.94 2.72 2.76
C ASP A 115 0.29 3.17 3.57
N ASN A 116 0.50 2.59 4.75
CA ASN A 116 1.64 2.93 5.61
C ASN A 116 3.03 2.68 4.98
N GLU A 117 3.13 1.84 3.95
CA GLU A 117 4.39 1.58 3.23
C GLU A 117 4.54 2.51 2.01
N GLY A 118 3.53 3.34 1.75
CA GLY A 118 3.44 4.31 0.68
C GLY A 118 2.97 3.74 -0.66
N TYR A 119 2.40 2.54 -0.67
CA TYR A 119 1.81 1.98 -1.88
C TYR A 119 0.44 2.59 -2.15
N LEU A 120 0.12 2.73 -3.42
CA LEU A 120 -1.14 3.31 -3.89
C LEU A 120 -2.12 2.24 -4.36
N GLY A 121 -3.39 2.44 -4.07
CA GLY A 121 -4.46 1.62 -4.63
C GLY A 121 -5.86 2.06 -4.24
N TYR A 122 -6.84 1.54 -4.97
CA TYR A 122 -8.25 1.87 -4.77
C TYR A 122 -8.91 0.93 -3.76
N ILE A 123 -9.45 1.48 -2.66
CA ILE A 123 -10.18 0.71 -1.65
C ILE A 123 -11.35 1.51 -1.05
N SER A 124 -12.44 0.83 -0.71
CA SER A 124 -13.59 1.44 -0.05
C SER A 124 -13.47 1.37 1.47
N LEU A 125 -14.12 2.29 2.17
CA LEU A 125 -14.07 2.32 3.64
C LEU A 125 -14.58 1.02 4.26
N THR A 126 -15.60 0.39 3.67
CA THR A 126 -16.12 -0.89 4.14
C THR A 126 -15.04 -1.97 4.15
N ASN A 127 -14.21 -2.05 3.10
CA ASN A 127 -13.15 -3.05 3.03
C ASN A 127 -12.01 -2.72 4.01
N VAL A 128 -11.66 -1.44 4.16
CA VAL A 128 -10.68 -0.98 5.14
C VAL A 128 -11.12 -1.34 6.57
N LYS A 129 -12.38 -1.10 6.93
CA LYS A 129 -12.95 -1.48 8.23
C LYS A 129 -12.97 -2.98 8.50
N LEU A 130 -12.98 -3.80 7.44
CA LEU A 130 -12.87 -5.25 7.53
C LEU A 130 -11.41 -5.73 7.58
N GLY A 131 -10.43 -4.83 7.67
CA GLY A 131 -9.00 -5.16 7.69
C GLY A 131 -8.48 -5.68 6.34
N LYS A 132 -9.14 -5.36 5.23
CA LYS A 132 -8.69 -5.76 3.90
C LYS A 132 -7.75 -4.71 3.31
N HIS A 133 -6.86 -5.16 2.44
CA HIS A 133 -5.95 -4.31 1.64
C HIS A 133 -6.31 -4.39 0.15
N PHE A 134 -5.92 -3.36 -0.61
CA PHE A 134 -5.93 -3.42 -2.07
C PHE A 134 -4.77 -4.28 -2.58
N GLY A 135 -4.91 -4.83 -3.79
CA GLY A 135 -3.86 -5.62 -4.40
C GLY A 135 -2.70 -4.74 -4.88
N ILE A 136 -1.69 -4.51 -4.03
CA ILE A 136 -0.53 -3.63 -4.27
C ILE A 136 0.06 -3.86 -5.67
N PHE A 137 0.44 -5.11 -5.97
CA PHE A 137 1.08 -5.49 -7.24
C PHE A 137 0.12 -6.17 -8.23
N SER A 138 -1.18 -5.83 -8.20
CA SER A 138 -2.15 -6.45 -9.09
C SER A 138 -2.17 -5.80 -10.48
N PRO A 139 -1.78 -6.50 -11.56
CA PRO A 139 -1.87 -5.95 -12.91
C PRO A 139 -3.31 -5.87 -13.44
N VAL A 140 -4.26 -6.50 -12.76
CA VAL A 140 -5.68 -6.51 -13.12
C VAL A 140 -6.46 -5.46 -12.33
N PHE A 141 -6.27 -5.43 -11.00
CA PHE A 141 -7.08 -4.58 -10.12
C PHE A 141 -6.40 -3.27 -9.74
N ASN A 142 -5.09 -3.14 -9.94
CA ASN A 142 -4.30 -1.95 -9.58
C ASN A 142 -3.34 -1.53 -10.70
N LYS A 143 -3.80 -1.70 -11.94
CA LYS A 143 -3.03 -1.51 -13.17
C LYS A 143 -2.38 -0.12 -13.27
N GLU A 144 -3.12 0.92 -12.88
CA GLU A 144 -2.69 2.32 -13.00
C GLU A 144 -1.58 2.67 -12.02
N ASN A 145 -1.64 2.11 -10.80
CA ASN A 145 -0.64 2.35 -9.76
C ASN A 145 0.51 1.34 -9.76
N LEU A 146 0.44 0.29 -10.59
CA LEU A 146 1.40 -0.82 -10.56
C LEU A 146 2.85 -0.36 -10.73
N LEU A 147 3.11 0.51 -11.70
CA LEU A 147 4.46 1.00 -11.98
C LEU A 147 5.00 1.86 -10.82
N TYR A 148 4.15 2.70 -10.24
CA TYR A 148 4.50 3.46 -9.05
C TYR A 148 4.82 2.53 -7.89
N ASN A 149 3.98 1.53 -7.63
CA ASN A 149 4.16 0.58 -6.54
C ASN A 149 5.43 -0.27 -6.70
N ILE A 150 5.80 -0.67 -7.92
CA ILE A 150 7.07 -1.37 -8.15
C ILE A 150 8.26 -0.46 -7.82
N ASN A 151 8.22 0.82 -8.20
CA ASN A 151 9.27 1.76 -7.85
C ASN A 151 9.29 2.06 -6.34
N ARG A 152 8.14 2.13 -5.68
CA ARG A 152 8.05 2.25 -4.22
C ARG A 152 8.61 1.01 -3.53
N PHE A 153 8.39 -0.18 -4.08
CA PHE A 153 9.00 -1.41 -3.59
C PHE A 153 10.52 -1.37 -3.70
N PHE A 154 11.07 -0.88 -4.82
CA PHE A 154 12.51 -0.68 -4.97
C PHE A 154 13.05 0.29 -3.92
N PHE A 155 12.39 1.44 -3.75
CA PHE A 155 12.76 2.43 -2.74
C PHE A 155 12.75 1.82 -1.32
N ASN A 156 11.66 1.16 -0.91
CA ASN A 156 11.53 0.56 0.42
C ASN A 156 12.57 -0.55 0.70
N ASN A 157 13.15 -1.14 -0.35
CA ASN A 157 14.16 -2.19 -0.27
C ASN A 157 15.59 -1.70 -0.56
N ASN A 158 15.83 -0.38 -0.61
CA ASN A 158 17.13 0.23 -0.95
C ASN A 158 17.71 -0.30 -2.26
N VAL A 159 16.84 -0.47 -3.26
CA VAL A 159 17.18 -0.96 -4.59
C VAL A 159 17.41 0.24 -5.51
N GLY A 160 18.61 0.34 -6.10
CA GLY A 160 18.94 1.39 -7.07
C GLY A 160 18.31 1.23 -8.47
N SER A 161 17.49 0.20 -8.68
CA SER A 161 16.81 -0.03 -9.98
C SER A 161 15.50 0.76 -10.08
N LYS A 162 15.07 1.02 -11.32
CA LYS A 162 13.84 1.75 -11.64
C LYS A 162 12.99 0.97 -12.62
N ALA A 163 11.70 0.80 -12.34
CA ALA A 163 10.74 0.28 -13.31
C ALA A 163 10.31 1.41 -14.25
N LEU A 164 10.45 1.17 -15.56
CA LEU A 164 10.20 2.14 -16.62
C LEU A 164 8.81 1.96 -17.25
N ASN A 165 8.44 0.71 -17.54
CA ASN A 165 7.13 0.36 -18.07
C ASN A 165 6.81 -1.11 -17.75
N TYR A 166 5.58 -1.54 -18.05
CA TYR A 166 5.22 -2.95 -18.02
C TYR A 166 4.28 -3.27 -19.18
N GLU A 167 4.42 -4.48 -19.70
CA GLU A 167 3.51 -5.07 -20.68
C GLU A 167 2.71 -6.18 -20.01
N PHE A 168 1.41 -5.97 -19.85
CA PHE A 168 0.53 -7.02 -19.36
C PHE A 168 0.21 -8.02 -20.48
N ARG A 169 0.55 -9.29 -20.25
CA ARG A 169 0.20 -10.41 -21.13
C ARG A 169 -0.59 -11.44 -20.33
N LYS A 170 -1.55 -12.11 -20.98
CA LYS A 170 -2.28 -13.24 -20.38
C LYS A 170 -1.61 -14.54 -20.86
N PRO A 171 -1.21 -15.46 -19.95
CA PRO A 171 -1.38 -15.44 -18.48
C PRO A 171 -0.46 -14.43 -17.79
N SER A 172 -0.84 -13.93 -16.59
CA SER A 172 -0.14 -12.84 -15.89
C SER A 172 1.36 -13.08 -15.65
N CYS A 173 1.79 -14.34 -15.51
CA CYS A 173 3.20 -14.73 -15.40
C CYS A 173 4.05 -14.41 -16.64
N SER A 174 3.42 -14.19 -17.80
CA SER A 174 4.08 -13.73 -19.03
C SER A 174 4.21 -12.22 -19.14
N SER A 175 3.66 -11.47 -18.17
CA SER A 175 3.82 -10.02 -18.12
C SER A 175 5.27 -9.67 -17.84
N LYS A 176 5.83 -8.77 -18.65
CA LYS A 176 7.21 -8.30 -18.51
C LYS A 176 7.19 -6.88 -17.98
N ILE A 177 8.02 -6.63 -16.98
CA ILE A 177 8.30 -5.31 -16.43
C ILE A 177 9.69 -4.93 -16.96
N CYS A 178 9.77 -3.80 -17.64
CA CYS A 178 11.02 -3.22 -18.09
C CYS A 178 11.61 -2.40 -16.95
N CYS A 179 12.83 -2.74 -16.56
CA CYS A 179 13.55 -2.07 -15.49
C CYS A 179 14.91 -1.57 -15.99
N GLN A 180 15.34 -0.43 -15.47
CA GLN A 180 16.70 0.06 -15.57
C GLN A 180 17.43 -0.29 -14.27
N CYS A 181 18.55 -1.00 -14.38
CA CYS A 181 19.44 -1.30 -13.27
C CYS A 181 20.25 -0.04 -12.89
N GLU A 182 20.79 -0.01 -11.67
CA GLU A 182 21.67 1.07 -11.18
C GLU A 182 22.88 1.32 -12.10
N CYS A 183 23.40 0.30 -12.78
CA CYS A 183 24.48 0.43 -13.77
C CYS A 183 24.03 1.06 -15.11
N GLY A 184 22.75 1.38 -15.26
CA GLY A 184 22.16 1.94 -16.48
C GLY A 184 21.60 0.90 -17.46
N ASN A 185 21.96 -0.38 -17.34
CA ASN A 185 21.48 -1.45 -18.22
C ASN A 185 19.99 -1.72 -18.06
N ILE A 186 19.32 -1.99 -19.18
CA ILE A 186 17.91 -2.40 -19.21
C ILE A 186 17.82 -3.92 -19.05
N PHE A 187 16.87 -4.36 -18.23
CA PHE A 187 16.53 -5.77 -18.07
C PHE A 187 15.01 -5.95 -17.93
N TYR A 188 14.55 -7.18 -18.11
CA TYR A 188 13.14 -7.54 -18.02
C TYR A 188 12.94 -8.59 -16.93
N GLY A 189 11.97 -8.36 -16.05
CA GLY A 189 11.54 -9.31 -15.03
C GLY A 189 10.03 -9.47 -15.04
N ASN A 190 9.51 -10.56 -14.47
CA ASN A 190 8.10 -10.64 -14.12
C ASN A 190 7.86 -10.17 -12.68
N LEU A 191 6.60 -10.06 -12.25
CA LEU A 191 6.25 -9.61 -10.90
C LEU A 191 6.85 -10.52 -9.81
N GLY A 192 6.74 -11.84 -9.96
CA GLY A 192 7.28 -12.78 -8.96
C GLY A 192 8.80 -12.75 -8.87
N ASP A 193 9.48 -12.55 -10.00
CA ASP A 193 10.93 -12.35 -10.04
C ASP A 193 11.33 -11.13 -9.20
N ILE A 194 10.61 -10.02 -9.37
CA ILE A 194 10.90 -8.76 -8.68
C ILE A 194 10.51 -8.82 -7.19
N THR A 195 9.26 -9.17 -6.87
CA THR A 195 8.72 -9.05 -5.51
C THR A 195 9.08 -10.22 -4.61
N THR A 196 9.30 -11.41 -5.17
CA THR A 196 9.47 -12.65 -4.40
C THR A 196 10.88 -13.22 -4.52
N GLN A 197 11.46 -13.24 -5.72
CA GLN A 197 12.78 -13.86 -5.96
C GLN A 197 13.96 -12.88 -5.84
N ASN A 198 13.71 -11.61 -5.52
CA ASN A 198 14.75 -10.58 -5.42
C ASN A 198 15.58 -10.41 -6.72
N LYS A 199 14.97 -10.61 -7.90
CA LYS A 199 15.60 -10.42 -9.21
C LYS A 199 15.30 -9.04 -9.76
N TRP A 200 15.94 -8.05 -9.17
CA TRP A 200 15.73 -6.63 -9.46
C TRP A 200 16.97 -5.92 -10.02
N ARG A 201 17.99 -6.68 -10.45
CA ARG A 201 19.17 -6.15 -11.12
C ARG A 201 19.38 -6.88 -12.44
N CYS A 202 20.14 -6.24 -13.34
CA CYS A 202 20.54 -6.89 -14.58
C CYS A 202 21.41 -8.13 -14.31
N GLU A 203 21.52 -9.00 -15.31
CA GLU A 203 22.30 -10.25 -15.21
C GLU A 203 23.77 -9.98 -14.89
N GLN A 204 24.40 -8.99 -15.53
CA GLN A 204 25.79 -8.63 -15.27
C GLN A 204 26.05 -8.27 -13.80
N CYS A 205 25.21 -7.40 -13.21
CA CYS A 205 25.34 -7.03 -11.80
C CYS A 205 25.01 -8.19 -10.86
N SER A 206 24.07 -9.06 -11.24
CA SER A 206 23.65 -10.21 -10.43
C SER A 206 24.65 -11.36 -10.46
N LEU A 207 25.46 -11.48 -11.53
CA LEU A 207 26.56 -12.44 -11.65
C LEU A 207 27.77 -12.03 -10.81
N ILE A 208 28.03 -10.72 -10.71
CA ILE A 208 29.17 -10.19 -9.96
C ILE A 208 28.94 -10.26 -8.45
N LYS A 209 27.71 -10.02 -7.99
CA LYS A 209 27.37 -9.87 -6.57
C LYS A 209 26.00 -10.47 -6.31
N SER A 210 25.82 -11.20 -5.22
CA SER A 210 24.49 -11.73 -4.87
C SER A 210 23.52 -10.62 -4.44
N SER A 211 22.21 -10.90 -4.44
CA SER A 211 21.20 -9.94 -3.95
C SER A 211 21.28 -9.70 -2.44
N LEU A 212 21.83 -10.66 -1.67
CA LEU A 212 22.04 -10.52 -0.24
C LEU A 212 23.25 -9.64 0.06
N GLU A 213 24.38 -9.87 -0.62
CA GLU A 213 25.57 -9.02 -0.53
C GLU A 213 25.24 -7.58 -0.88
N TYR A 214 24.52 -7.35 -1.99
CA TYR A 214 24.12 -6.00 -2.37
C TYR A 214 23.28 -5.31 -1.27
N LYS A 215 22.38 -6.04 -0.59
CA LYS A 215 21.60 -5.46 0.52
C LYS A 215 22.50 -5.03 1.69
N VAL A 216 23.54 -5.80 1.99
CA VAL A 216 24.51 -5.47 3.05
C VAL A 216 25.37 -4.27 2.61
N GLU A 217 25.83 -4.26 1.37
CA GLU A 217 26.56 -3.13 0.78
C GLU A 217 25.80 -1.81 0.93
N LYS A 218 24.51 -1.78 0.57
CA LYS A 218 23.69 -0.56 0.70
C LYS A 218 23.56 -0.08 2.15
N ILE A 219 23.52 -0.97 3.12
CA ILE A 219 23.51 -0.59 4.54
C ILE A 219 24.85 -0.01 4.97
N LEU A 220 25.96 -0.59 4.51
CA LEU A 220 27.29 -0.07 4.80
C LEU A 220 27.48 1.34 4.21
N GLU A 221 27.01 1.56 2.97
CA GLU A 221 26.97 2.88 2.33
C GLU A 221 26.11 3.87 3.12
N GLU A 222 24.90 3.49 3.55
CA GLU A 222 24.02 4.33 4.39
C GLU A 222 24.63 4.71 5.73
N LEU A 223 25.43 3.81 6.32
CA LEU A 223 26.18 4.08 7.55
C LEU A 223 27.43 4.93 7.32
N GLY A 224 27.79 5.23 6.06
CA GLY A 224 28.99 5.95 5.70
C GLY A 224 30.28 5.19 6.05
N ALA A 225 30.26 3.87 6.01
CA ALA A 225 31.43 3.04 6.28
C ALA A 225 32.28 2.88 5.01
N ASP A 226 33.60 3.06 5.12
CA ASP A 226 34.54 2.71 4.06
C ASP A 226 34.85 1.20 4.09
N PHE A 227 34.60 0.49 2.99
CA PHE A 227 34.81 -0.96 2.91
C PHE A 227 35.38 -1.43 1.58
N VAL A 228 36.01 -2.60 1.63
CA VAL A 228 36.55 -3.32 0.46
C VAL A 228 35.75 -4.61 0.26
N CYS A 229 35.19 -4.79 -0.93
CA CYS A 229 34.49 -6.02 -1.32
C CYS A 229 35.49 -7.14 -1.64
N GLN A 230 35.12 -8.40 -1.33
CA GLN A 230 35.86 -9.60 -1.73
C GLN A 230 37.35 -9.56 -1.29
N LYS A 231 37.63 -9.00 -0.10
CA LYS A 231 38.99 -8.82 0.44
C LYS A 231 39.68 -10.16 0.63
N ARG A 232 40.92 -10.27 0.15
CA ARG A 232 41.79 -11.44 0.35
C ARG A 232 42.97 -11.02 1.21
N PHE A 233 43.27 -11.80 2.24
CA PHE A 233 44.45 -11.62 3.08
C PHE A 233 45.50 -12.66 2.69
N ASP A 234 46.75 -12.24 2.53
CA ASP A 234 47.83 -13.10 2.02
C ASP A 234 48.02 -14.41 2.79
N ASN A 235 47.70 -14.37 4.08
CA ASN A 235 47.83 -15.48 5.03
C ASN A 235 46.52 -16.27 5.26
N CYS A 236 45.40 -15.88 4.65
CA CYS A 236 44.14 -16.62 4.73
C CYS A 236 43.98 -17.48 3.46
N ARG A 237 44.50 -18.70 3.50
CA ARG A 237 44.52 -19.63 2.36
C ARG A 237 43.80 -20.92 2.67
N SER A 238 43.16 -21.48 1.65
CA SER A 238 42.69 -22.86 1.67
C SER A 238 43.90 -23.79 1.83
N ASP A 239 43.86 -24.64 2.83
CA ASP A 239 44.81 -25.74 3.01
C ASP A 239 44.72 -26.81 1.90
N ILE A 240 43.55 -26.96 1.27
CA ILE A 240 43.31 -27.91 0.18
C ILE A 240 43.88 -27.41 -1.16
N THR A 241 43.65 -26.14 -1.48
CA THR A 241 43.92 -25.60 -2.83
C THR A 241 44.99 -24.50 -2.85
N ASN A 242 45.45 -24.04 -1.69
CA ASN A 242 46.37 -22.91 -1.50
C ASN A 242 45.86 -21.56 -2.05
N TYR A 243 44.61 -21.49 -2.51
CA TYR A 243 43.99 -20.24 -2.94
C TYR A 243 43.62 -19.36 -1.75
N LEU A 244 43.78 -18.05 -1.92
CA LEU A 244 43.34 -17.05 -0.96
C LEU A 244 41.81 -17.12 -0.81
N LEU A 245 41.32 -17.12 0.42
CA LEU A 245 39.87 -17.10 0.68
C LEU A 245 39.37 -15.65 0.71
N PRO A 246 38.39 -15.27 -0.12
CA PRO A 246 37.83 -13.92 -0.11
C PRO A 246 36.83 -13.77 1.02
N PHE A 247 36.80 -12.58 1.63
CA PHE A 247 35.75 -12.13 2.54
C PHE A 247 34.81 -11.17 1.84
N ASP A 248 33.49 -11.29 2.02
CA ASP A 248 32.52 -10.51 1.24
C ASP A 248 32.72 -9.00 1.42
N PHE A 249 32.89 -8.53 2.66
CA PHE A 249 33.25 -7.15 2.95
C PHE A 249 34.32 -7.06 4.04
N TYR A 250 35.19 -6.06 3.91
CA TYR A 250 36.18 -5.71 4.93
C TYR A 250 36.15 -4.20 5.20
N VAL A 251 35.87 -3.83 6.45
CA VAL A 251 35.88 -2.44 6.93
C VAL A 251 37.22 -2.19 7.61
N GLU A 252 38.18 -1.64 6.85
CA GLU A 252 39.58 -1.54 7.25
C GLU A 252 39.79 -0.72 8.53
N LYS A 253 39.10 0.43 8.64
CA LYS A 253 39.22 1.33 9.79
C LYS A 253 38.96 0.65 11.14
N TYR A 254 38.07 -0.33 11.18
CA TYR A 254 37.68 -1.04 12.41
C TYR A 254 38.16 -2.49 12.44
N ASN A 255 38.92 -2.92 11.42
CA ASN A 255 39.38 -4.28 11.26
C ASN A 255 38.23 -5.31 11.36
N ILE A 256 37.13 -5.07 10.64
CA ILE A 256 35.93 -5.92 10.63
C ILE A 256 35.81 -6.65 9.29
N CYS A 257 35.67 -7.98 9.32
CA CYS A 257 35.21 -8.78 8.19
C CYS A 257 33.72 -9.10 8.32
N ILE A 258 33.00 -9.07 7.20
CA ILE A 258 31.58 -9.43 7.12
C ILE A 258 31.40 -10.50 6.05
N GLU A 259 30.68 -11.57 6.39
CA GLU A 259 30.30 -12.67 5.49
C GLU A 259 28.77 -12.76 5.41
N VAL A 260 28.25 -12.98 4.21
CA VAL A 260 26.81 -13.10 3.92
C VAL A 260 26.50 -14.55 3.53
N ASP A 261 26.18 -15.36 4.55
CA ASP A 261 26.01 -16.80 4.38
C ASP A 261 24.66 -17.14 3.75
N GLY A 262 24.67 -17.53 2.47
CA GLY A 262 23.51 -18.02 1.75
C GLY A 262 22.96 -19.36 2.27
N GLU A 263 21.78 -19.78 1.79
CA GLU A 263 21.13 -21.05 2.22
C GLU A 263 22.01 -22.29 2.02
N GLN A 264 22.95 -22.21 1.09
CA GLN A 264 23.88 -23.27 0.73
C GLN A 264 24.97 -23.54 1.78
N HIS A 265 25.19 -22.62 2.73
CA HIS A 265 26.03 -22.89 3.91
C HIS A 265 25.34 -23.85 4.90
N PHE A 266 24.02 -23.99 4.83
CA PHE A 266 23.23 -24.74 5.80
C PHE A 266 22.57 -25.99 5.22
N LYS A 267 22.44 -26.06 3.89
CA LYS A 267 21.80 -27.17 3.19
C LYS A 267 22.63 -27.63 2.01
N ILE A 268 22.70 -28.94 1.85
CA ILE A 268 23.16 -29.57 0.62
C ILE A 268 22.26 -29.09 -0.50
N SER A 269 22.85 -28.38 -1.46
CA SER A 269 22.14 -27.76 -2.57
C SER A 269 22.76 -28.29 -3.84
N LYS A 270 21.99 -29.04 -4.63
CA LYS A 270 22.40 -29.54 -5.93
C LYS A 270 22.37 -28.42 -6.96
N PHE A 271 23.43 -28.29 -7.75
CA PHE A 271 23.46 -27.40 -8.90
C PHE A 271 23.37 -28.17 -10.21
N GLY A 272 22.35 -27.87 -11.04
CA GLY A 272 22.19 -28.51 -12.34
C GLY A 272 22.03 -30.03 -12.23
N ASN A 273 22.90 -30.79 -12.90
CA ASN A 273 22.89 -32.26 -12.92
C ASN A 273 23.84 -32.90 -11.88
N GLU A 274 24.20 -32.17 -10.81
CA GLU A 274 25.12 -32.64 -9.77
C GLU A 274 24.56 -33.84 -9.00
N SER A 275 25.44 -34.83 -8.76
CA SER A 275 25.13 -36.01 -7.95
C SER A 275 25.01 -35.69 -6.46
N ASP A 276 24.33 -36.54 -5.69
CA ASP A 276 24.24 -36.39 -4.22
C ASP A 276 25.62 -36.35 -3.54
N GLU A 277 26.57 -37.15 -4.04
CA GLU A 277 27.93 -37.22 -3.49
C GLU A 277 28.72 -35.93 -3.75
N GLU A 278 28.61 -35.35 -4.95
CA GLU A 278 29.26 -34.08 -5.28
C GLU A 278 28.69 -32.92 -4.46
N ALA A 279 27.36 -32.88 -4.29
CA ALA A 279 26.70 -31.87 -3.49
C ALA A 279 27.12 -31.94 -2.01
N LEU A 280 27.32 -33.14 -1.47
CA LEU A 280 27.82 -33.36 -0.11
C LEU A 280 29.28 -32.87 0.04
N LYS A 281 30.18 -33.28 -0.86
CA LYS A 281 31.58 -32.82 -0.87
C LYS A 281 31.69 -31.31 -0.97
N ASN A 282 30.85 -30.69 -1.80
CA ASN A 282 30.81 -29.23 -1.95
C ASN A 282 30.30 -28.53 -0.69
N HIS A 283 29.37 -29.14 0.04
CA HIS A 283 28.93 -28.64 1.35
C HIS A 283 30.03 -28.75 2.41
N GLU A 284 30.67 -29.91 2.55
CA GLU A 284 31.79 -30.13 3.47
C GLU A 284 32.95 -29.16 3.22
N ARG A 285 33.30 -28.93 1.95
CA ARG A 285 34.33 -27.97 1.56
C ARG A 285 33.97 -26.54 1.98
N ARG A 286 32.71 -26.13 1.86
CA ARG A 286 32.24 -24.80 2.31
C ARG A 286 32.37 -24.65 3.82
N VAL A 287 31.91 -25.63 4.59
CA VAL A 287 32.05 -25.66 6.06
C VAL A 287 33.52 -25.59 6.47
N HIS A 288 34.40 -26.28 5.76
CA HIS A 288 35.83 -26.24 6.02
C HIS A 288 36.45 -24.85 5.79
N TYR A 289 36.14 -24.21 4.66
CA TYR A 289 36.64 -22.86 4.36
C TYR A 289 36.14 -21.82 5.36
N ASP A 290 34.90 -21.96 5.81
CA ASP A 290 34.31 -21.14 6.86
C ASP A 290 35.08 -21.25 8.20
N ASN A 291 35.54 -22.44 8.54
CA ASN A 291 36.37 -22.67 9.72
C ASN A 291 37.75 -22.01 9.59
N ILE A 292 38.39 -22.10 8.40
CA ILE A 292 39.66 -21.42 8.12
C ILE A 292 39.51 -19.90 8.30
N LYS A 293 38.48 -19.30 7.70
CA LYS A 293 38.18 -17.87 7.84
C LYS A 293 37.96 -17.46 9.29
N THR A 294 37.17 -18.25 10.04
CA THR A 294 36.87 -17.99 11.45
C THR A 294 38.13 -18.03 12.31
N ASN A 295 38.99 -19.05 12.12
CA ASN A 295 40.24 -19.19 12.87
C ASN A 295 41.25 -18.09 12.50
N PHE A 296 41.33 -17.73 11.22
CA PHE A 296 42.15 -16.63 10.76
C PHE A 296 41.76 -15.31 11.44
N CYS A 297 40.46 -14.99 11.48
CA CYS A 297 39.98 -13.78 12.14
C CYS A 297 40.32 -13.77 13.64
N LYS A 298 40.16 -14.91 14.33
CA LYS A 298 40.53 -15.04 15.75
C LYS A 298 42.03 -14.83 15.99
N GLN A 299 42.88 -15.39 15.14
CA GLN A 299 44.34 -15.30 15.28
C GLN A 299 44.86 -13.88 15.00
N GLN A 300 44.26 -13.18 14.04
CA GLN A 300 44.65 -11.83 13.63
C GLN A 300 43.89 -10.73 14.39
N ASN A 301 43.07 -11.09 15.39
CA ASN A 301 42.21 -10.16 16.14
C ASN A 301 41.33 -9.28 15.22
N ILE A 302 40.77 -9.90 14.18
CA ILE A 302 39.81 -9.30 13.25
C ILE A 302 38.41 -9.61 13.75
N HIS A 303 37.56 -8.60 13.85
CA HIS A 303 36.17 -8.78 14.21
C HIS A 303 35.41 -9.42 13.03
N LEU A 304 34.79 -10.59 13.25
CA LEU A 304 34.04 -11.30 12.20
C LEU A 304 32.54 -11.24 12.47
N LEU A 305 31.78 -10.67 11.54
CA LEU A 305 30.32 -10.71 11.51
C LEU A 305 29.85 -11.67 10.42
N ARG A 306 28.97 -12.62 10.75
CA ARG A 306 28.33 -13.50 9.78
C ARG A 306 26.83 -13.27 9.75
N ILE A 307 26.27 -13.09 8.56
CA ILE A 307 24.86 -12.75 8.35
C ILE A 307 24.18 -13.90 7.60
N ASP A 308 23.48 -14.75 8.36
CA ASP A 308 22.68 -15.87 7.82
C ASP A 308 21.52 -15.36 6.96
N TYR A 309 21.30 -15.97 5.78
CA TYR A 309 20.16 -15.74 4.89
C TYR A 309 18.79 -15.71 5.59
N LYS A 310 18.61 -16.44 6.69
CA LYS A 310 17.36 -16.45 7.50
C LYS A 310 17.05 -15.08 8.08
N GLN A 311 18.06 -14.26 8.36
CA GLN A 311 17.88 -12.89 8.87
C GLN A 311 17.29 -11.95 7.80
N PHE A 312 17.36 -12.33 6.52
CA PHE A 312 16.72 -11.58 5.43
C PHE A 312 15.26 -11.97 5.21
N ARG A 313 14.78 -13.07 5.82
CA ARG A 313 13.38 -13.49 5.75
C ARG A 313 12.48 -12.73 6.73
N LYS A 314 13.05 -12.25 7.84
CA LYS A 314 12.34 -11.40 8.81
C LYS A 314 12.62 -9.93 8.50
N SER A 315 11.58 -9.09 8.46
CA SER A 315 11.73 -7.66 8.16
C SER A 315 12.80 -7.03 9.05
N ASP A 316 13.79 -6.42 8.42
CA ASP A 316 14.85 -5.60 9.04
C ASP A 316 15.73 -6.27 10.10
N GLN A 317 15.70 -7.59 10.28
CA GLN A 317 16.57 -8.26 11.25
C GLN A 317 18.05 -8.12 10.84
N TYR A 318 18.38 -8.41 9.57
CA TYR A 318 19.74 -8.27 9.07
C TYR A 318 20.27 -6.82 9.19
N LYS A 319 19.41 -5.82 8.92
CA LYS A 319 19.75 -4.40 9.12
C LYS A 319 20.16 -4.12 10.57
N LYS A 320 19.33 -4.53 11.52
CA LYS A 320 19.62 -4.38 12.96
C LYS A 320 20.90 -5.09 13.36
N THR A 321 21.17 -6.28 12.83
CA THR A 321 22.40 -7.03 13.10
C THR A 321 23.64 -6.26 12.63
N VAL A 322 23.64 -5.77 11.39
CA VAL A 322 24.75 -4.98 10.83
C VAL A 322 24.94 -3.69 11.63
N GLU A 323 23.85 -2.95 11.86
CA GLU A 323 23.89 -1.69 12.58
C GLU A 323 24.39 -1.85 14.02
N ASN A 324 23.86 -2.81 14.78
CA ASN A 324 24.27 -3.03 16.17
C ASN A 324 25.73 -3.47 16.28
N PHE A 325 26.24 -4.17 15.27
CA PHE A 325 27.64 -4.59 15.24
C PHE A 325 28.58 -3.44 14.89
N ILE A 326 28.23 -2.60 13.91
CA ILE A 326 29.12 -1.55 13.37
C ILE A 326 29.04 -0.23 14.16
N ARG A 327 27.84 0.17 14.63
CA ARG A 327 27.63 1.46 15.33
C ARG A 327 28.56 1.70 16.54
N PRO A 328 28.89 0.70 17.39
CA PRO A 328 29.85 0.90 18.48
C PRO A 328 31.21 1.41 18.00
N PHE A 329 31.70 0.87 16.88
CA PHE A 329 32.99 1.23 16.30
C PHE A 329 32.98 2.60 15.61
N LEU A 330 31.85 2.97 14.98
CA LEU A 330 31.69 4.31 14.40
C LEU A 330 31.77 5.43 15.44
N ARG A 331 31.25 5.18 16.66
CA ARG A 331 31.24 6.17 17.76
C ARG A 331 32.60 6.33 18.43
N SER A 332 33.37 5.25 18.56
CA SER A 332 34.71 5.28 19.16
C SER A 332 35.78 5.93 18.27
N GLY A 333 35.47 6.24 17.01
CA GLY A 333 36.37 6.91 16.07
C GLY A 333 36.06 8.41 15.86
N GLN A 334 35.24 9.01 16.72
CA GLN A 334 34.94 10.45 16.77
C GLN A 334 35.49 11.14 18.04
N GLU A 335 36.16 10.39 18.91
CA GLU A 335 37.07 10.90 19.95
C GLU A 335 38.51 10.81 19.42
#